data_AF-C0PNH1-F1
#
_entry.id   AF-C0PNH1-F1
#
_cell.length_a   1.000
_cell.length_b   1.000
_cell.length_c   1.000
_cell.angle_alpha   90.00
_cell.angle_beta   90.00
_cell.angle_gamma   90.00
#
_symmetry.space_group_name_H-M   'P 1'
#
loop_
_entity.id
_entity.type
_entity.pdbx_description
1 polymer ?
#
loop_
_entity_poly.entity_id
_entity_poly.type
_entity_poly.pdbx_seq_one_letter_code
_entity_poly.pdbx_strand_id
1 'polypeptide(L)'
;MGARIALHMALNQDHRIRGAVTISGSPGLRDEASRRRRIAIDKSRAQFLMCCGLECFLQTWYSGKLWTSLREHPEFNSLVRTRSKHKNIKALAKVLADSSVGRQKSLWEDLKHLKRPLLVVAGEKDAKFKDISQKMRTEIMSHAECGSDGPKGKELCEVLIIPDSGHAVHVENPLPLVRAVRKFLLKLY
;
A
#
# COMPACT_ATOMS: atom_id res chain seq x y z
N MET A 1 -1.81 1.95 -3.85
CA MET A 1 -3.28 2.05 -4.05
C MET A 1 -3.96 0.73 -3.74
N GLY A 2 -3.62 -0.35 -4.47
CA GLY A 2 -4.23 -1.68 -4.27
C GLY A 2 -4.22 -2.16 -2.81
N ALA A 3 -3.11 -1.99 -2.09
CA ALA A 3 -3.03 -2.33 -0.67
C ALA A 3 -4.07 -1.62 0.22
N ARG A 4 -4.49 -0.40 -0.13
CA ARG A 4 -5.53 0.33 0.62
C ARG A 4 -6.92 -0.26 0.38
N ILE A 5 -7.19 -0.68 -0.85
CA ILE A 5 -8.42 -1.37 -1.22
C ILE A 5 -8.47 -2.73 -0.51
N ALA A 6 -7.38 -3.50 -0.57
CA ALA A 6 -7.27 -4.79 0.09
C ALA A 6 -7.49 -4.67 1.60
N LEU A 7 -6.88 -3.68 2.25
CA LEU A 7 -7.05 -3.44 3.68
C LEU A 7 -8.50 -3.04 4.03
N HIS A 8 -9.12 -2.17 3.22
CA HIS A 8 -10.53 -1.83 3.39
C HIS A 8 -11.43 -3.06 3.27
N MET A 9 -11.19 -3.94 2.28
CA MET A 9 -11.95 -5.18 2.13
C MET A 9 -11.70 -6.14 3.30
N ALA A 10 -10.47 -6.28 3.76
CA ALA A 10 -10.12 -7.16 4.89
C ALA A 10 -10.79 -6.75 6.21
N LEU A 11 -11.09 -5.47 6.40
CA LEU A 11 -11.73 -4.93 7.60
C LEU A 11 -13.26 -4.86 7.51
N ASN A 12 -13.83 -4.82 6.30
CA ASN A 12 -15.25 -4.55 6.10
C ASN A 12 -16.01 -5.68 5.40
N GLN A 13 -15.33 -6.74 4.94
CA GLN A 13 -15.93 -7.84 4.17
C GLN A 13 -15.50 -9.21 4.72
N ASP A 14 -15.61 -9.38 6.03
CA ASP A 14 -15.12 -10.54 6.79
C ASP A 14 -15.61 -11.90 6.23
N HIS A 15 -16.78 -11.96 5.60
CA HIS A 15 -17.36 -13.20 5.06
C HIS A 15 -16.86 -13.57 3.65
N ARG A 16 -16.20 -12.65 2.93
CA ARG A 16 -15.68 -12.89 1.57
C ARG A 16 -14.17 -13.02 1.50
N ILE A 17 -13.46 -12.55 2.52
CA ILE A 17 -12.01 -12.49 2.56
C ILE A 17 -11.49 -13.38 3.68
N ARG A 18 -10.67 -14.39 3.32
CA ARG A 18 -10.00 -15.28 4.29
C ARG A 18 -8.75 -14.67 4.91
N GLY A 19 -8.08 -13.77 4.18
CA GLY A 19 -6.92 -13.02 4.63
C GLY A 19 -6.46 -12.05 3.54
N ALA A 20 -5.54 -11.15 3.89
CA ALA A 20 -5.03 -10.15 2.95
C ALA A 20 -3.51 -10.00 3.04
N VAL A 21 -2.89 -9.69 1.89
CA VAL A 21 -1.49 -9.28 1.82
C VAL A 21 -1.44 -7.84 1.31
N THR A 22 -0.71 -6.99 2.01
CA THR A 22 -0.48 -5.60 1.62
C THR A 22 0.99 -5.36 1.37
N ILE A 23 1.33 -4.71 0.25
CA ILE A 23 2.70 -4.34 -0.10
C ILE A 23 2.75 -2.82 -0.13
N SER A 24 3.57 -2.25 0.76
CA SER A 24 3.77 -0.81 0.92
C SER A 24 2.44 -0.04 0.99
N GLY A 25 1.53 -0.55 1.83
CA GLY A 25 0.18 -0.03 2.04
C GLY A 25 0.07 0.88 3.27
N SER A 26 -1.02 1.64 3.37
CA SER A 26 -1.36 2.36 4.60
C SER A 26 -2.87 2.33 4.88
N PRO A 27 -3.29 2.44 6.14
CA PRO A 27 -4.70 2.56 6.52
C PRO A 27 -5.25 3.97 6.27
N GLY A 28 -4.54 4.84 5.54
CA GLY A 28 -4.95 6.22 5.27
C GLY A 28 -4.24 7.24 6.17
N LEU A 29 -4.82 8.44 6.24
CA LEU A 29 -4.30 9.58 7.01
C LEU A 29 -5.23 9.82 8.21
N ARG A 30 -4.67 10.01 9.41
CA ARG A 30 -5.45 10.26 10.65
C ARG A 30 -6.04 11.68 10.65
N ASP A 31 -5.19 12.67 10.36
CA ASP A 31 -5.52 14.09 10.50
C ASP A 31 -6.19 14.69 9.24
N GLU A 32 -7.21 15.51 9.47
CA GLU A 32 -7.98 16.21 8.43
C GLU A 32 -7.14 17.20 7.62
N ALA A 33 -6.19 17.91 8.25
CA ALA A 33 -5.33 18.84 7.52
C ALA A 33 -4.42 18.09 6.52
N SER A 34 -3.87 16.95 6.93
CA SER A 34 -3.10 16.04 6.10
C SER A 34 -3.92 15.47 4.95
N ARG A 35 -5.19 15.12 5.20
CA ARG A 35 -6.13 14.67 4.16
C ARG A 35 -6.41 15.78 3.14
N ARG A 36 -6.73 16.99 3.57
CA ARG A 36 -6.97 18.15 2.68
C ARG A 36 -5.75 18.45 1.83
N ARG A 37 -4.56 18.52 2.45
CA ARG A 37 -3.29 18.70 1.73
C ARG A 37 -3.10 17.62 0.67
N ARG A 38 -3.36 16.37 1.02
CA ARG A 38 -3.18 15.25 0.10
C ARG A 38 -4.18 15.26 -1.06
N ILE A 39 -5.43 15.66 -0.82
CA ILE A 39 -6.43 15.85 -1.88
C ILE A 39 -5.95 16.91 -2.87
N ALA A 40 -5.45 18.05 -2.39
CA ALA A 40 -4.94 19.11 -3.25
C ALA A 40 -3.75 18.63 -4.11
N ILE A 41 -2.80 17.90 -3.51
CA ILE A 41 -1.65 17.32 -4.23
C ILE A 41 -2.10 16.34 -5.31
N ASP A 42 -2.98 15.38 -4.99
CA ASP A 42 -3.41 14.37 -5.97
C ASP A 42 -4.28 15.00 -7.09
N LYS A 43 -5.09 16.03 -6.78
CA LYS A 43 -5.81 16.82 -7.79
C LYS A 43 -4.86 17.55 -8.72
N SER A 44 -3.84 18.23 -8.19
CA SER A 44 -2.82 18.92 -8.98
C SER A 44 -2.06 17.96 -9.88
N ARG A 45 -1.71 16.77 -9.38
CA ARG A 45 -1.07 15.71 -10.19
C ARG A 45 -1.98 15.19 -11.30
N ALA A 46 -3.28 15.03 -11.03
CA ALA A 46 -4.24 14.63 -12.04
C ALA A 46 -4.39 15.70 -13.13
N GLN A 47 -4.41 16.99 -12.76
CA GLN A 47 -4.40 18.10 -13.71
C GLN A 47 -3.10 18.12 -14.53
N PHE A 48 -1.95 17.93 -13.88
CA PHE A 48 -0.66 17.85 -14.56
C PHE A 48 -0.62 16.70 -15.59
N LEU A 49 -1.15 15.52 -15.25
CA LEU A 49 -1.29 14.41 -16.19
C LEU A 49 -2.15 14.77 -17.41
N MET A 50 -3.24 15.50 -17.19
CA MET A 50 -4.14 15.94 -18.27
C MET A 50 -3.51 17.01 -19.17
N CYS A 51 -2.78 17.96 -18.60
CA CYS A 51 -2.23 19.10 -19.34
C CYS A 51 -0.91 18.76 -20.04
N CYS A 52 -0.03 17.99 -19.39
CA CYS A 52 1.33 17.74 -19.85
C CYS A 52 1.52 16.34 -20.46
N GLY A 53 0.48 15.51 -20.43
CA GLY A 53 0.51 14.16 -20.98
C GLY A 53 1.25 13.14 -20.11
N LEU A 54 1.20 11.88 -20.54
CA LEU A 54 1.68 10.75 -19.74
C LEU A 54 3.20 10.71 -19.63
N GLU A 55 3.93 11.04 -20.69
CA GLU A 55 5.39 10.96 -20.69
C GLU A 55 6.00 11.93 -19.66
N CYS A 56 5.61 13.21 -19.72
CA CYS A 56 5.99 14.21 -18.73
C CYS A 56 5.56 13.80 -17.31
N PHE A 57 4.33 13.29 -17.17
CA PHE A 57 3.85 12.77 -15.89
C PHE A 57 4.72 11.65 -15.33
N LEU A 58 5.12 10.66 -16.14
CA LEU A 58 5.95 9.55 -15.67
C LEU A 58 7.34 10.01 -15.25
N GLN A 59 7.94 10.95 -15.98
CA GLN A 59 9.24 11.54 -15.60
C GLN A 59 9.16 12.22 -14.23
N THR A 60 8.15 13.07 -14.01
CA THR A 60 7.93 13.73 -12.71
C THR A 60 7.50 12.75 -11.62
N TRP A 61 6.70 11.73 -11.96
CA TRP A 61 6.23 10.74 -11.00
C TRP A 61 7.39 9.93 -10.44
N TYR A 62 8.26 9.42 -11.33
CA TYR A 62 9.40 8.60 -10.94
C TYR A 62 10.58 9.38 -10.41
N SER A 63 10.67 10.71 -10.58
CA SER A 63 11.69 11.53 -9.90
C SER A 63 11.46 11.65 -8.38
N GLY A 64 10.25 11.31 -7.90
CA GLY A 64 9.93 11.34 -6.48
C GLY A 64 10.82 10.43 -5.63
N LYS A 65 11.10 10.86 -4.39
CA LYS A 65 11.93 10.11 -3.42
C LYS A 65 11.44 8.69 -3.13
N LEU A 66 10.14 8.43 -3.29
CA LEU A 66 9.53 7.11 -3.11
C LEU A 66 10.13 6.04 -4.04
N TRP A 67 10.60 6.46 -5.21
CA TRP A 67 11.05 5.58 -6.27
C TRP A 67 12.56 5.50 -6.40
N THR A 68 13.33 6.07 -5.45
CA THR A 68 14.80 6.12 -5.55
C THR A 68 15.40 4.73 -5.77
N SER A 69 15.06 3.75 -4.93
CA SER A 69 15.53 2.37 -5.09
C SER A 69 15.03 1.74 -6.40
N LEU A 70 13.77 1.98 -6.78
CA LEU A 70 13.21 1.43 -8.02
C LEU A 70 13.92 1.98 -9.27
N ARG A 71 14.39 3.24 -9.26
CA ARG A 71 15.13 3.83 -10.39
C ARG A 71 16.49 3.17 -10.63
N GLU A 72 17.08 2.56 -9.61
CA GLU A 72 18.35 1.83 -9.68
C GLU A 72 18.16 0.39 -10.15
N HIS A 73 16.92 -0.10 -10.22
CA HIS A 73 16.62 -1.48 -10.60
C HIS A 73 16.83 -1.72 -12.12
N PRO A 74 17.43 -2.84 -12.55
CA PRO A 74 17.71 -3.12 -13.97
C PRO A 74 16.48 -3.03 -14.88
N GLU A 75 15.33 -3.50 -14.39
CA GLU A 75 14.07 -3.49 -15.15
C GLU A 75 13.32 -2.15 -15.13
N PHE A 76 13.88 -1.10 -14.52
CA PHE A 76 13.20 0.19 -14.38
C PHE A 76 12.75 0.75 -15.74
N ASN A 77 13.63 0.77 -16.74
CA ASN A 77 13.33 1.32 -18.06
C ASN A 77 12.25 0.51 -18.79
N SER A 78 12.27 -0.82 -18.66
CA SER A 78 11.24 -1.71 -19.21
C SER A 78 9.87 -1.46 -18.56
N LEU A 79 9.86 -1.27 -17.24
CA LEU A 79 8.66 -0.92 -16.47
C LEU A 79 8.08 0.41 -16.94
N VAL A 80 8.90 1.47 -17.03
CA VAL A 80 8.46 2.79 -17.50
C VAL A 80 7.90 2.72 -18.92
N ARG A 81 8.57 1.99 -19.83
CA ARG A 81 8.10 1.76 -21.21
C ARG A 81 6.76 1.04 -21.25
N THR A 82 6.51 0.12 -20.32
CA THR A 82 5.21 -0.55 -20.23
C THR A 82 4.13 0.42 -19.74
N ARG A 83 4.45 1.27 -18.76
CA ARG A 83 3.52 2.28 -18.23
C ARG A 83 3.20 3.38 -19.26
N SER A 84 4.13 3.74 -20.13
CA SER A 84 3.89 4.75 -21.18
C SER A 84 2.91 4.31 -22.26
N LYS A 85 2.57 3.02 -22.35
CA LYS A 85 1.57 2.48 -23.30
C LYS A 85 0.12 2.74 -22.88
N HIS A 86 -0.14 3.29 -21.69
CA HIS A 86 -1.50 3.58 -21.27
C HIS A 86 -2.12 4.71 -22.13
N LYS A 87 -3.20 4.39 -22.85
CA LYS A 87 -3.85 5.34 -23.77
C LYS A 87 -4.92 6.22 -23.13
N ASN A 88 -5.61 5.73 -22.09
CA ASN A 88 -6.73 6.46 -21.48
C ASN A 88 -6.28 7.40 -20.36
N ILE A 89 -5.71 8.53 -20.74
CA ILE A 89 -5.16 9.54 -19.82
C ILE A 89 -6.26 10.12 -18.90
N LYS A 90 -7.45 10.36 -19.46
CA LYS A 90 -8.62 10.83 -18.71
C LYS A 90 -9.00 9.88 -17.58
N ALA A 91 -9.00 8.57 -17.83
CA ALA A 91 -9.29 7.57 -16.80
C ALA A 91 -8.18 7.53 -15.73
N LEU A 92 -6.90 7.60 -16.12
CA LEU A 92 -5.79 7.62 -15.17
C LEU A 92 -5.85 8.86 -14.24
N ALA A 93 -6.09 10.04 -14.81
CA ALA A 93 -6.24 11.27 -14.04
C ALA A 93 -7.43 11.20 -13.08
N LYS A 94 -8.57 10.65 -13.56
CA LYS A 94 -9.75 10.43 -12.72
C LYS A 94 -9.45 9.48 -11.55
N VAL A 95 -8.84 8.32 -11.82
CA VAL A 95 -8.48 7.35 -10.77
C VAL A 95 -7.51 7.98 -9.77
N LEU A 96 -6.51 8.75 -10.22
CA LEU A 96 -5.56 9.42 -9.34
C LEU A 96 -6.24 10.42 -8.39
N ALA A 97 -7.15 11.24 -8.90
CA ALA A 97 -7.87 12.25 -8.11
C ALA A 97 -8.92 11.64 -7.18
N ASP A 98 -9.73 10.71 -7.69
CA ASP A 98 -10.85 10.11 -6.97
C ASP A 98 -10.39 9.07 -5.95
N SER A 99 -9.29 8.37 -6.25
CA SER A 99 -8.67 7.38 -5.34
C SER A 99 -7.58 8.00 -4.47
N SER A 100 -7.56 9.32 -4.31
CA SER A 100 -6.63 10.00 -3.40
C SER A 100 -6.73 9.42 -1.98
N VAL A 101 -5.59 9.18 -1.33
CA VAL A 101 -5.59 8.70 0.06
C VAL A 101 -6.14 9.76 1.03
N GLY A 102 -6.20 11.04 0.63
CA GLY A 102 -6.87 12.05 1.43
C GLY A 102 -8.40 11.92 1.43
N ARG A 103 -8.99 11.33 0.36
CA ARG A 103 -10.43 11.04 0.29
C ARG A 103 -10.81 9.77 1.05
N GLN A 104 -9.87 8.84 1.20
CA GLN A 104 -10.12 7.60 1.94
C GLN A 104 -10.43 7.90 3.41
N LYS A 105 -11.44 7.21 3.97
CA LYS A 105 -11.65 7.15 5.43
C LYS A 105 -10.36 6.61 6.08
N SER A 106 -9.97 7.22 7.19
CA SER A 106 -8.92 6.66 8.03
C SER A 106 -9.37 5.31 8.58
N LEU A 107 -8.59 4.26 8.32
CA LEU A 107 -8.83 2.90 8.83
C LEU A 107 -7.98 2.61 10.07
N TRP A 108 -7.23 3.59 10.58
CA TRP A 108 -6.35 3.40 11.73
C TRP A 108 -7.10 2.87 12.96
N GLU A 109 -8.25 3.49 13.29
CA GLU A 109 -9.12 3.01 14.37
C GLU A 109 -9.85 1.72 14.02
N ASP A 110 -10.05 1.44 12.73
CA ASP A 110 -10.72 0.22 12.27
C ASP A 110 -9.78 -1.00 12.39
N LEU A 111 -8.45 -0.80 12.47
CA LEU A 111 -7.47 -1.89 12.59
C LEU A 111 -7.69 -2.79 13.80
N LYS A 112 -8.21 -2.24 14.91
CA LYS A 112 -8.55 -3.00 16.12
C LYS A 112 -9.65 -4.03 15.91
N HIS A 113 -10.41 -3.88 14.83
CA HIS A 113 -11.51 -4.78 14.46
C HIS A 113 -11.10 -5.82 13.41
N LEU A 114 -9.79 -5.94 13.11
CA LEU A 114 -9.30 -6.95 12.18
C LEU A 114 -9.61 -8.36 12.71
N LYS A 115 -10.36 -9.15 11.94
CA LYS A 115 -10.71 -10.55 12.28
C LYS A 115 -10.05 -11.59 11.39
N ARG A 116 -9.36 -11.14 10.34
CA ARG A 116 -8.76 -11.99 9.31
C ARG A 116 -7.25 -11.79 9.29
N PRO A 117 -6.46 -12.84 9.04
CA PRO A 117 -5.02 -12.70 8.91
C PRO A 117 -4.62 -11.65 7.87
N LEU A 118 -3.63 -10.85 8.23
CA LEU A 118 -3.06 -9.77 7.43
C LEU A 118 -1.54 -9.90 7.41
N LEU A 119 -0.98 -10.05 6.22
CA LEU A 119 0.46 -9.91 6.00
C LEU A 119 0.74 -8.48 5.48
N VAL A 120 1.53 -7.72 6.23
CA VAL A 120 1.97 -6.37 5.87
C VAL A 120 3.43 -6.42 5.45
N VAL A 121 3.69 -6.09 4.20
CA VAL A 121 5.03 -6.10 3.60
C VAL A 121 5.48 -4.68 3.29
N ALA A 122 6.72 -4.35 3.64
CA ALA A 122 7.37 -3.13 3.22
C ALA A 122 8.82 -3.42 2.79
N GLY A 123 9.37 -2.61 1.89
CA GLY A 123 10.79 -2.69 1.54
C GLY A 123 11.65 -2.00 2.59
N GLU A 124 12.84 -2.54 2.83
CA GLU A 124 13.83 -2.00 3.77
C GLU A 124 14.18 -0.52 3.50
N LYS A 125 14.31 -0.16 2.21
CA LYS A 125 14.66 1.19 1.75
C LYS A 125 13.45 2.15 1.75
N ASP A 126 12.25 1.66 2.01
CA ASP A 126 11.05 2.49 2.18
C ASP A 126 10.79 2.81 3.65
N ALA A 127 11.58 3.74 4.20
CA ALA A 127 11.50 4.12 5.61
C ALA A 127 10.08 4.54 6.05
N LYS A 128 9.33 5.19 5.16
CA LYS A 128 7.96 5.63 5.44
C LYS A 128 7.02 4.43 5.62
N PHE A 129 7.01 3.50 4.67
CA PHE A 129 6.08 2.37 4.75
C PHE A 129 6.55 1.28 5.72
N LYS A 130 7.85 1.23 6.06
CA LYS A 130 8.36 0.48 7.22
C LYS A 130 7.81 1.02 8.54
N ASP A 131 7.83 2.33 8.75
CA ASP A 131 7.24 2.94 9.95
C ASP A 131 5.72 2.71 10.02
N ILE A 132 5.03 2.90 8.89
CA ILE A 132 3.58 2.64 8.81
C ILE A 132 3.26 1.17 9.11
N SER A 133 4.01 0.20 8.58
CA SER A 133 3.73 -1.21 8.80
C SER A 133 3.89 -1.62 10.26
N GLN A 134 4.91 -1.08 10.95
CA GLN A 134 5.08 -1.30 12.38
C GLN A 134 3.94 -0.68 13.19
N LYS A 135 3.56 0.57 12.87
CA LYS A 135 2.41 1.22 13.52
C LYS A 135 1.11 0.44 13.31
N MET A 136 0.85 -0.05 12.10
CA MET A 136 -0.33 -0.89 11.84
C MET A 136 -0.33 -2.12 12.75
N ARG A 137 0.81 -2.80 12.90
CA ARG A 137 0.93 -3.95 13.80
C ARG A 137 0.66 -3.55 15.25
N THR A 138 1.23 -2.46 15.74
CA THR A 138 0.99 -1.99 17.11
C THR A 138 -0.49 -1.77 17.39
N GLU A 139 -1.21 -1.11 16.48
CA GLU A 139 -2.65 -0.83 16.63
C GLU A 139 -3.52 -2.11 16.59
N ILE A 140 -3.12 -3.11 15.81
CA ILE A 140 -3.82 -4.41 15.78
C ILE A 140 -3.56 -5.18 17.07
N MET A 141 -2.31 -5.16 17.56
CA MET A 141 -1.89 -5.91 18.75
C MET A 141 -2.46 -5.35 20.05
N SER A 142 -2.51 -4.02 20.20
CA SER A 142 -2.95 -3.35 21.44
C SER A 142 -4.38 -3.69 21.86
N HIS A 143 -5.23 -4.09 20.92
CA HIS A 143 -6.63 -4.41 21.19
C HIS A 143 -6.94 -5.91 21.24
N ALA A 144 -6.06 -6.75 20.71
CA ALA A 144 -6.25 -8.19 20.73
C ALA A 144 -5.96 -8.83 22.11
N GLU A 145 -5.31 -8.10 23.02
CA GLU A 145 -5.00 -8.55 24.39
C GLU A 145 -6.17 -8.35 25.38
N CYS A 146 -7.25 -7.68 24.97
CA CYS A 146 -8.41 -7.37 25.84
C CYS A 146 -9.64 -8.27 25.64
N GLY A 147 -9.62 -9.23 24.70
CA GLY A 147 -10.76 -10.13 24.43
C GLY A 147 -10.45 -11.57 24.79
N SER A 148 -11.25 -12.18 25.67
CA SER A 148 -11.02 -13.52 26.24
C SER A 148 -11.25 -14.70 25.29
N ASP A 149 -11.91 -14.55 24.14
CA ASP A 149 -12.37 -15.69 23.32
C ASP A 149 -12.06 -15.58 21.81
N GLY A 150 -11.00 -14.87 21.41
CA GLY A 150 -10.60 -14.71 20.00
C GLY A 150 -9.16 -15.14 19.69
N PRO A 151 -8.80 -15.40 18.40
CA PRO A 151 -7.42 -15.68 18.01
C PRO A 151 -6.51 -14.53 18.44
N LYS A 152 -5.44 -14.86 19.15
CA LYS A 152 -4.52 -13.87 19.75
C LYS A 152 -3.93 -12.97 18.66
N GLY A 153 -3.81 -11.66 18.90
CA GLY A 153 -3.41 -10.68 17.86
C GLY A 153 -2.12 -10.99 17.09
N LYS A 154 -1.20 -11.76 17.70
CA LYS A 154 0.03 -12.26 17.07
C LYS A 154 -0.23 -13.19 15.87
N GLU A 155 -1.39 -13.83 15.80
CA GLU A 155 -1.79 -14.70 14.69
C GLU A 155 -2.46 -13.92 13.54
N LEU A 156 -2.99 -12.73 13.83
CA LEU A 156 -3.76 -11.94 12.87
C LEU A 156 -2.90 -10.97 12.04
N CYS A 157 -1.74 -10.53 12.54
CA CYS A 157 -0.89 -9.60 11.79
C CYS A 157 0.59 -10.00 11.77
N GLU A 158 1.11 -10.28 10.58
CA GLU A 158 2.53 -10.51 10.33
C GLU A 158 3.11 -9.30 9.58
N VAL A 159 4.23 -8.75 10.05
CA VAL A 159 4.96 -7.69 9.35
C VAL A 159 6.26 -8.26 8.81
N LEU A 160 6.50 -8.07 7.52
CA LEU A 160 7.71 -8.50 6.84
C LEU A 160 8.40 -7.30 6.17
N ILE A 161 9.67 -7.10 6.53
CA ILE A 161 10.54 -6.13 5.86
C ILE A 161 11.43 -6.89 4.88
N ILE A 162 11.38 -6.51 3.61
CA ILE A 162 12.11 -7.20 2.54
C ILE A 162 13.42 -6.45 2.28
N PRO A 163 14.58 -7.11 2.41
CA PRO A 163 15.87 -6.47 2.22
C PRO A 163 16.04 -5.99 0.78
N ASP A 164 16.93 -5.02 0.58
CA ASP A 164 17.35 -4.53 -0.74
C ASP A 164 16.22 -4.04 -1.65
N SER A 165 15.09 -3.65 -1.08
CA SER A 165 13.91 -3.19 -1.84
C SER A 165 13.32 -1.91 -1.28
N GLY A 166 12.81 -1.07 -2.17
CA GLY A 166 12.04 0.13 -1.85
C GLY A 166 10.54 -0.12 -1.87
N HIS A 167 9.79 0.86 -2.40
CA HIS A 167 8.33 0.83 -2.37
C HIS A 167 7.74 -0.31 -3.21
N ALA A 168 8.38 -0.65 -4.34
CA ALA A 168 7.90 -1.64 -5.29
C ALA A 168 8.56 -3.00 -5.05
N VAL A 169 8.45 -3.51 -3.82
CA VAL A 169 9.01 -4.79 -3.35
C VAL A 169 8.86 -5.94 -4.35
N HIS A 170 7.67 -6.09 -4.92
CA HIS A 170 7.34 -7.16 -5.88
C HIS A 170 8.10 -7.08 -7.21
N VAL A 171 8.69 -5.92 -7.52
CA VAL A 171 9.60 -5.72 -8.66
C VAL A 171 11.04 -5.87 -8.20
N GLU A 172 11.39 -5.21 -7.10
CA GLU A 172 12.79 -5.04 -6.67
C GLU A 172 13.38 -6.28 -5.99
N ASN A 173 12.58 -7.04 -5.22
CA ASN A 173 13.04 -8.27 -4.59
C ASN A 173 11.86 -9.27 -4.41
N PRO A 174 11.45 -9.94 -5.50
CA PRO A 174 10.24 -10.75 -5.50
C PRO A 174 10.36 -12.08 -4.73
N LEU A 175 11.55 -12.68 -4.64
CA LEU A 175 11.69 -14.04 -4.09
C LEU A 175 11.30 -14.15 -2.61
N PRO A 176 11.78 -13.27 -1.70
CA PRO A 176 11.37 -13.32 -0.30
C PRO A 176 9.88 -13.02 -0.13
N LEU A 177 9.31 -12.12 -0.96
CA LEU A 177 7.88 -11.84 -0.99
C LEU A 177 7.08 -13.10 -1.38
N VAL A 178 7.45 -13.79 -2.47
CA VAL A 178 6.75 -15.00 -2.93
C VAL A 178 6.78 -16.10 -1.86
N ARG A 179 7.92 -16.30 -1.19
CA ARG A 179 8.04 -17.27 -0.08
C ARG A 179 7.11 -16.92 1.06
N ALA A 180 7.04 -15.63 1.44
CA ALA A 180 6.18 -15.16 2.50
C ALA A 180 4.68 -15.29 2.16
N VAL A 181 4.30 -14.93 0.93
CA VAL A 181 2.92 -15.09 0.46
C VAL A 181 2.54 -16.56 0.44
N ARG A 182 3.41 -17.47 -0.04
CA ARG A 182 3.14 -18.92 0.00
C ARG A 182 2.92 -19.41 1.42
N LYS A 183 3.80 -19.06 2.36
CA LYS A 183 3.66 -19.42 3.78
C LYS A 183 2.37 -18.86 4.38
N PHE A 184 2.02 -17.62 4.05
CA PHE A 184 0.79 -16.99 4.50
C PHE A 184 -0.45 -17.71 3.98
N LEU A 185 -0.48 -18.05 2.68
CA LEU A 185 -1.58 -18.80 2.08
C LEU A 185 -1.74 -20.20 2.70
N LEU A 186 -0.64 -20.91 2.96
CA LEU A 186 -0.67 -22.22 3.63
C LEU A 186 -1.17 -22.17 5.09
N LYS A 187 -1.24 -21.00 5.72
CA LYS A 187 -1.87 -20.84 7.05
C LYS A 187 -3.38 -20.61 6.96
N LEU A 188 -3.89 -20.26 5.77
CA LEU A 188 -5.32 -19.96 5.56
C LEU A 188 -6.14 -21.19 5.14
N TYR A 189 -5.46 -22.28 4.77
CA TYR A 189 -6.02 -23.55 4.30
C TYR A 189 -5.40 -24.68 5.10
#